data_AF-A0A7L2RU23-F1
#
_entry.id   AF-A0A7L2RU23-F1
#
_cell.length_a   1.000
_cell.length_b   1.000
_cell.length_c   1.000
_cell.angle_alpha   90.00
_cell.angle_beta   90.00
_cell.angle_gamma   90.00
#
_symmetry.space_group_name_H-M   'P 1'
#
loop_
_entity.id
_entity.type
_entity.pdbx_description
1 polymer ?
#
loop_
_entity_poly.entity_id
_entity_poly.type
_entity_poly.pdbx_seq_one_letter_code
_entity_poly.pdbx_strand_id
1 'polypeptide(L)'
;VSQVAKLAAVSSGLPFAWITVHAATKKEEKSQLVKPDQLSIYSAPPVRWRFEEEQPGQLQAQLSALRHSASHHLGWGQGVFVFLKNGIMGSIQFGKDAYVYLKNPPADFLPKAGVIAVSALAGLALARKGSKFKKIVYPLGLTSVGVSVCYPAQAVVIAKVS
;
A
#
# COMPACT_ATOMS: atom_id res chain seq x y z
N VAL A 1 32.12 -4.07 49.68
CA VAL A 1 30.78 -4.52 50.13
C VAL A 1 29.87 -4.51 48.91
N SER A 2 29.60 -5.66 48.30
CA SER A 2 28.63 -5.77 47.19
C SER A 2 27.61 -6.86 47.52
N GLN A 3 26.36 -6.48 47.74
CA GLN A 3 25.26 -7.42 47.90
C GLN A 3 24.63 -7.71 46.53
N VAL A 4 24.58 -8.99 46.19
CA VAL A 4 23.88 -9.49 45.00
C VAL A 4 22.46 -9.85 45.44
N ALA A 5 21.47 -9.11 44.96
CA ALA A 5 20.06 -9.39 45.21
C ALA A 5 19.54 -10.38 44.15
N LYS A 6 19.07 -11.55 44.60
CA LYS A 6 18.51 -12.61 43.77
C LYS A 6 16.99 -12.44 43.70
N LEU A 7 16.44 -12.15 42.53
CA LEU A 7 14.98 -12.06 42.31
C LEU A 7 14.39 -13.48 42.29
N ALA A 8 13.49 -13.77 43.22
CA ALA A 8 12.66 -14.97 43.21
C ALA A 8 11.30 -14.64 42.55
N ALA A 9 10.96 -15.36 41.50
CA ALA A 9 9.67 -15.25 40.82
C ALA A 9 8.60 -16.00 41.63
N VAL A 10 7.61 -15.27 42.16
CA VAL A 10 6.43 -15.85 42.80
C VAL A 10 5.27 -15.77 41.82
N SER A 11 4.88 -16.91 41.27
CA SER A 11 3.68 -17.06 40.44
C SER A 11 2.45 -17.02 41.34
N SER A 12 1.73 -15.89 41.37
CA SER A 12 0.46 -15.75 42.07
C SER A 12 -0.68 -16.32 41.22
N GLY A 13 -1.03 -17.59 41.45
CA GLY A 13 -2.27 -18.16 40.94
C GLY A 13 -3.47 -17.66 41.74
N LEU A 14 -4.43 -17.00 41.10
CA LEU A 14 -5.73 -16.67 41.70
C LEU A 14 -6.61 -17.92 41.78
N PRO A 15 -7.27 -18.21 42.92
CA PRO A 15 -8.32 -19.22 42.96
C PRO A 15 -9.66 -18.63 42.47
N PHE A 16 -10.30 -19.33 41.53
CA PHE A 16 -11.68 -19.07 41.14
C PHE A 16 -12.61 -19.36 42.32
N ALA A 17 -13.29 -18.34 42.84
CA ALA A 17 -14.39 -18.50 43.78
C ALA A 17 -15.71 -18.61 43.01
N TRP A 18 -16.42 -19.73 43.15
CA TRP A 18 -17.79 -19.87 42.66
C TRP A 18 -18.78 -19.51 43.76
N ILE A 19 -19.74 -18.65 43.43
CA ILE A 19 -20.80 -18.19 44.32
C ILE A 19 -21.96 -19.18 44.21
N THR A 20 -22.30 -19.86 45.30
CA THR A 20 -23.54 -20.63 45.41
C THR A 20 -24.61 -19.75 46.05
N VAL A 21 -25.69 -19.48 45.32
CA VAL A 21 -26.84 -18.70 45.79
C VAL A 21 -27.87 -19.68 46.36
N HIS A 22 -28.11 -19.61 47.67
CA HIS A 22 -29.23 -20.28 48.31
C HIS A 22 -30.43 -19.33 48.36
N ALA A 23 -31.49 -19.65 47.60
CA ALA A 23 -32.77 -18.96 47.68
C ALA A 23 -33.51 -19.40 48.94
N ALA A 24 -33.70 -18.47 49.88
CA ALA A 24 -34.52 -18.67 51.06
C ALA A 24 -36.01 -18.60 50.67
N THR A 25 -36.71 -19.71 50.81
CA THR A 25 -38.18 -19.75 50.76
C THR A 25 -38.74 -19.12 52.03
N LYS A 26 -39.55 -18.06 51.89
CA LYS A 26 -40.39 -17.55 52.98
C LYS A 26 -41.85 -17.49 52.55
N LYS A 27 -42.57 -18.44 53.15
CA LYS A 27 -43.97 -18.47 53.59
C LYS A 27 -44.85 -17.26 53.25
N GLU A 28 -46.01 -17.60 52.70
CA GLU A 28 -47.23 -16.78 52.65
C GLU A 28 -47.60 -16.17 54.01
N GLU A 29 -47.97 -14.89 54.02
CA GLU A 29 -48.96 -14.37 54.96
C GLU A 29 -49.65 -13.09 54.43
N LYS A 30 -50.99 -13.12 54.46
CA LYS A 30 -51.99 -12.02 54.48
C LYS A 30 -52.22 -11.19 53.21
N SER A 31 -53.34 -11.51 52.55
CA SER A 31 -53.98 -10.75 51.48
C SER A 31 -54.57 -9.43 52.01
N GLN A 32 -53.88 -8.34 51.71
CA GLN A 32 -54.43 -6.99 51.71
C GLN A 32 -55.25 -6.82 50.41
N LEU A 33 -56.46 -6.26 50.49
CA LEU A 33 -57.34 -6.05 49.33
C LEU A 33 -56.76 -4.95 48.41
N VAL A 34 -56.09 -5.37 47.33
CA VAL A 34 -55.50 -4.49 46.31
C VAL A 34 -56.48 -4.32 45.14
N LYS A 35 -56.63 -3.09 44.64
CA LYS A 35 -57.50 -2.77 43.50
C LYS A 35 -56.96 -3.43 42.20
N PRO A 36 -57.83 -3.95 41.32
CA PRO A 36 -57.41 -4.65 40.09
C PRO A 36 -56.57 -3.79 39.13
N ASP A 37 -56.71 -2.47 39.15
CA ASP A 37 -55.90 -1.54 38.33
C ASP A 37 -54.41 -1.48 38.73
N GLN A 38 -54.06 -1.97 39.93
CA GLN A 38 -52.67 -2.06 40.40
C GLN A 38 -52.05 -3.45 40.19
N LEU A 39 -52.85 -4.42 39.72
CA LEU A 39 -52.48 -5.84 39.54
C LEU A 39 -52.28 -6.20 38.06
N SER A 40 -52.11 -5.22 37.18
CA SER A 40 -51.82 -5.48 35.77
C SER A 40 -50.45 -6.16 35.64
N ILE A 41 -50.45 -7.49 35.49
CA ILE A 41 -49.27 -8.34 35.24
C ILE A 41 -48.48 -7.86 34.00
N TYR A 42 -49.11 -7.06 33.13
CA TYR A 42 -48.53 -6.55 31.88
C TYR A 42 -48.14 -5.07 31.90
N SER A 43 -48.32 -4.32 33.00
CA SER A 43 -47.89 -2.92 33.03
C SER A 43 -46.41 -2.86 33.41
N ALA A 44 -45.55 -2.79 32.39
CA ALA A 44 -44.13 -2.52 32.58
C ALA A 44 -43.97 -1.16 33.30
N PRO A 45 -43.15 -1.07 34.37
CA PRO A 45 -42.89 0.19 35.03
C PRO A 45 -42.33 1.20 34.02
N PRO A 46 -42.60 2.52 34.15
CA PRO A 46 -42.05 3.52 33.26
C PRO A 46 -40.51 3.54 33.42
N VAL A 47 -39.82 2.81 32.54
CA VAL A 47 -38.37 2.70 32.57
C VAL A 47 -37.79 4.02 32.06
N ARG A 48 -37.33 4.87 32.99
CA ARG A 48 -36.43 5.98 32.68
C ARG A 48 -35.08 5.39 32.30
N TRP A 49 -34.91 5.02 31.04
CA TRP A 49 -33.60 4.68 30.50
C TRP A 49 -32.72 5.92 30.56
N ARG A 50 -31.78 5.97 31.52
CA ARG A 50 -30.61 6.82 31.37
C ARG A 50 -29.62 6.00 30.57
N PHE A 51 -29.39 6.42 29.33
CA PHE A 51 -28.27 5.90 28.56
C PHE A 51 -27.01 6.47 29.22
N GLU A 52 -26.47 5.77 30.21
CA GLU A 52 -25.12 6.06 30.67
C GLU A 52 -24.19 5.54 29.58
N GLU A 53 -23.52 6.47 28.90
CA GLU A 53 -22.42 6.16 28.02
C GLU A 53 -21.38 5.41 28.87
N GLU A 54 -21.32 4.10 28.69
CA GLU A 54 -20.48 3.22 29.51
C GLU A 54 -19.05 3.71 29.39
N GLN A 55 -18.52 4.29 30.48
CA GLN A 55 -17.17 4.84 30.47
C GLN A 55 -16.23 3.73 30.00
N PRO A 56 -15.50 3.93 28.88
CA PRO A 56 -14.68 2.88 28.32
C PRO A 56 -13.67 2.46 29.38
N GLY A 57 -13.76 1.21 29.84
CA GLY A 57 -12.81 0.67 30.80
C GLY A 57 -11.38 0.83 30.27
N GLN A 58 -10.39 0.87 31.16
CA GLN A 58 -8.99 1.09 30.75
C GLN A 58 -8.55 0.10 29.64
N LEU A 59 -9.03 -1.14 29.69
CA LEU A 59 -8.79 -2.13 28.64
C LEU A 59 -9.45 -1.76 27.29
N GLN A 60 -10.69 -1.29 27.30
CA GLN A 60 -11.42 -0.87 26.11
C GLN A 60 -10.78 0.36 25.45
N ALA A 61 -10.28 1.30 26.26
CA ALA A 61 -9.52 2.45 25.77
C ALA A 61 -8.20 2.03 25.12
N GLN A 62 -7.45 1.12 25.75
CA GLN A 62 -6.19 0.58 25.20
C GLN A 62 -6.42 -0.21 23.91
N LEU A 63 -7.47 -1.04 23.85
CA LEU A 63 -7.79 -1.83 22.67
C LEU A 63 -8.26 -0.94 21.52
N SER A 64 -9.00 0.13 21.82
CA SER A 64 -9.41 1.13 20.83
C SER A 64 -8.22 1.93 20.31
N ALA A 65 -7.29 2.33 21.17
CA ALA A 65 -6.05 2.99 20.77
C ALA A 65 -5.18 2.09 19.88
N LEU A 66 -5.03 0.81 20.25
CA LEU A 66 -4.31 -0.17 19.46
C LEU A 66 -5.00 -0.43 18.12
N ARG A 67 -6.33 -0.47 18.10
CA ARG A 67 -7.10 -0.62 16.86
C ARG A 67 -6.92 0.59 15.96
N HIS A 68 -6.99 1.81 16.48
CA HIS A 68 -6.80 3.02 15.70
C HIS A 68 -5.37 3.10 15.14
N SER A 69 -4.35 2.77 15.93
CA SER A 69 -2.97 2.75 15.43
C SER A 69 -2.78 1.67 14.36
N ALA A 70 -3.27 0.45 14.61
CA ALA A 70 -3.20 -0.65 13.64
C ALA A 70 -3.96 -0.34 12.34
N SER A 71 -5.12 0.31 12.43
CA SER A 71 -5.94 0.68 11.27
C SER A 71 -5.19 1.63 10.32
N HIS A 72 -4.46 2.60 10.88
CA HIS A 72 -3.66 3.54 10.10
C HIS A 72 -2.51 2.83 9.36
N HIS A 73 -1.87 1.85 10.01
CA HIS A 73 -0.79 1.06 9.39
C HIS A 73 -1.31 0.07 8.33
N LEU A 74 -2.46 -0.58 8.58
CA LEU A 74 -3.06 -1.53 7.65
C LEU A 74 -3.58 -0.85 6.38
N GLY A 75 -4.18 0.34 6.49
CA GLY A 75 -4.67 1.10 5.34
C GLY A 75 -3.57 1.49 4.35
N TRP A 76 -2.39 1.90 4.86
CA TRP A 76 -1.24 2.21 4.00
C TRP A 76 -0.68 0.97 3.30
N GLY A 77 -0.54 -0.14 4.03
CA GLY A 77 -0.05 -1.40 3.46
C GLY A 77 -0.96 -1.95 2.36
N GLN A 78 -2.28 -1.80 2.51
CA GLN A 78 -3.25 -2.25 1.52
C GLN A 78 -3.10 -1.49 0.18
N GLY A 79 -2.85 -0.18 0.22
CA GLY A 79 -2.61 0.62 -1.00
C GLY A 79 -1.37 0.17 -1.77
N VAL A 80 -0.26 -0.08 -1.07
CA VAL A 80 0.98 -0.58 -1.68
C VAL A 80 0.78 -1.97 -2.29
N PHE A 81 0.07 -2.85 -1.58
CA PHE A 81 -0.24 -4.19 -2.08
C PHE A 81 -1.11 -4.15 -3.35
N VAL A 82 -2.15 -3.31 -3.37
CA VAL A 82 -3.01 -3.12 -4.54
C VAL A 82 -2.23 -2.54 -5.72
N PHE A 83 -1.38 -1.55 -5.47
CA PHE A 83 -0.51 -0.99 -6.52
C PHE A 83 0.43 -2.04 -7.09
N LEU A 84 1.08 -2.84 -6.24
CA LEU A 84 1.98 -3.90 -6.68
C LEU A 84 1.23 -4.98 -7.48
N LYS A 85 0.07 -5.41 -7.00
CA LYS A 85 -0.78 -6.37 -7.70
C LYS A 85 -1.21 -5.86 -9.08
N ASN A 86 -1.63 -4.60 -9.15
CA ASN A 86 -2.03 -3.96 -10.42
C ASN A 86 -0.84 -3.77 -11.36
N GLY A 87 0.33 -3.42 -10.82
CA GLY A 87 1.57 -3.29 -11.59
C GLY A 87 2.02 -4.63 -12.20
N ILE A 88 1.99 -5.71 -11.42
CA ILE A 88 2.31 -7.07 -11.90
C ILE A 88 1.28 -7.52 -12.94
N MET A 89 -0.01 -7.28 -12.69
CA MET A 89 -1.06 -7.62 -13.66
C MET A 89 -0.87 -6.82 -14.97
N GLY A 90 -0.55 -5.53 -14.86
CA GLY A 90 -0.28 -4.65 -15.98
C GLY A 90 0.93 -5.07 -16.80
N SER A 91 2.02 -5.50 -16.16
CA SER A 91 3.21 -5.98 -16.86
C SER A 91 2.97 -7.29 -17.59
N ILE A 92 2.22 -8.22 -16.98
CA ILE A 92 1.83 -9.48 -17.63
C ILE A 92 0.93 -9.20 -18.84
N GLN A 93 -0.04 -8.29 -18.71
CA GLN A 93 -0.92 -7.94 -19.83
C GLN A 93 -0.18 -7.22 -20.94
N PHE A 94 0.66 -6.25 -20.60
CA PHE A 94 1.53 -5.58 -21.57
C PHE A 94 2.44 -6.58 -22.29
N GLY A 95 3.01 -7.55 -21.57
CA GLY A 95 3.82 -8.61 -22.15
C GLY A 95 3.02 -9.52 -23.09
N LYS A 96 1.79 -9.88 -22.74
CA LYS A 96 0.89 -10.66 -23.62
C LYS A 96 0.52 -9.87 -24.88
N ASP A 97 0.17 -8.61 -24.73
CA ASP A 97 -0.19 -7.72 -25.84
C ASP A 97 1.00 -7.52 -26.78
N ALA A 98 2.17 -7.19 -26.23
CA ALA A 98 3.42 -7.10 -26.97
C ALA A 98 3.79 -8.41 -27.66
N TYR A 99 3.57 -9.57 -27.01
CA TYR A 99 3.82 -10.88 -27.60
C TYR A 99 2.88 -11.17 -28.78
N VAL A 100 1.57 -10.89 -28.65
CA VAL A 100 0.60 -11.04 -29.75
C VAL A 100 0.98 -10.13 -30.91
N TYR A 101 1.41 -8.91 -30.63
CA TYR A 101 1.87 -7.94 -31.62
C TYR A 101 3.17 -8.39 -32.33
N LEU A 102 4.13 -8.94 -31.57
CA LEU A 102 5.39 -9.48 -32.11
C LEU A 102 5.20 -10.79 -32.88
N LYS A 103 4.13 -11.55 -32.62
CA LYS A 103 3.85 -12.84 -33.28
C LYS A 103 3.48 -12.67 -34.76
N ASN A 104 2.87 -11.55 -35.14
CA ASN A 104 2.59 -11.19 -36.53
C ASN A 104 3.00 -9.74 -36.78
N PRO A 105 4.31 -9.44 -36.88
CA PRO A 105 4.74 -8.07 -37.00
C PRO A 105 4.38 -7.52 -38.38
N PRO A 106 3.82 -6.31 -38.48
CA PRO A 106 3.72 -5.63 -39.76
C PRO A 106 5.13 -5.39 -40.31
N ALA A 107 5.33 -5.52 -41.62
CA ALA A 107 6.65 -5.57 -42.26
C ALA A 107 7.57 -4.37 -41.91
N ASP A 108 6.98 -3.23 -41.53
CA ASP A 108 7.71 -2.01 -41.17
C ASP A 108 8.14 -1.91 -39.69
N PHE A 109 7.68 -2.81 -38.81
CA PHE A 109 7.86 -2.63 -37.36
C PHE A 109 9.30 -2.86 -36.90
N LEU A 110 9.92 -3.97 -37.30
CA LEU A 110 11.30 -4.30 -36.96
C LEU A 110 12.31 -3.23 -37.44
N PRO A 111 12.27 -2.76 -38.70
CA PRO A 111 13.17 -1.70 -39.13
C PRO A 111 12.92 -0.39 -38.37
N LYS A 112 11.67 0.01 -38.12
CA LYS A 112 11.37 1.23 -37.34
C LYS A 112 11.85 1.13 -35.89
N ALA A 113 11.58 0.01 -35.21
CA ALA A 113 12.03 -0.25 -33.85
C ALA A 113 13.56 -0.32 -33.77
N GLY A 114 14.21 -0.93 -34.76
CA GLY A 114 15.67 -1.00 -34.86
C GLY A 114 16.31 0.38 -34.99
N VAL A 115 15.77 1.25 -35.85
CA VAL A 115 16.25 2.64 -35.99
C VAL A 115 16.07 3.42 -34.68
N ILE A 116 14.93 3.26 -34.00
CA ILE A 116 14.69 3.89 -32.70
C ILE A 116 15.67 3.37 -31.65
N ALA A 117 15.91 2.06 -31.59
CA ALA A 117 16.82 1.46 -30.64
C ALA A 117 18.28 1.91 -30.88
N VAL A 118 18.74 1.88 -32.12
CA VAL A 118 20.10 2.31 -32.50
C VAL A 118 20.29 3.81 -32.23
N SER A 119 19.30 4.64 -32.57
CA SER A 119 19.37 6.09 -32.31
C SER A 119 19.33 6.42 -30.81
N ALA A 120 18.52 5.71 -30.02
CA ALA A 120 18.49 5.86 -28.57
C ALA A 120 19.81 5.42 -27.93
N LEU A 121 20.37 4.28 -28.38
CA LEU A 121 21.65 3.78 -27.89
C LEU A 121 22.80 4.72 -28.25
N ALA A 122 22.80 5.25 -29.47
CA ALA A 122 23.75 6.26 -29.93
C ALA A 122 23.62 7.55 -29.09
N GLY A 123 22.39 8.01 -28.83
CA GLY A 123 22.13 9.16 -27.97
C GLY A 123 22.64 8.96 -26.54
N LEU A 124 22.42 7.78 -25.96
CA LEU A 124 22.92 7.43 -24.63
C LEU A 124 24.45 7.32 -24.59
N ALA A 125 25.05 6.74 -25.63
CA ALA A 125 26.50 6.66 -25.77
C ALA A 125 27.10 8.07 -25.88
N LEU A 126 26.53 8.95 -26.68
CA LEU A 126 26.92 10.36 -26.78
C LEU A 126 26.74 11.11 -25.44
N ALA A 127 25.63 10.86 -24.73
CA ALA A 127 25.35 11.50 -23.45
C ALA A 127 26.34 11.07 -22.34
N ARG A 128 26.77 9.80 -22.35
CA ARG A 128 27.79 9.30 -21.41
C ARG A 128 29.21 9.65 -21.82
N LYS A 129 29.51 9.73 -23.11
CA LYS A 129 30.86 10.02 -23.62
C LYS A 129 31.13 11.52 -23.42
N GLY A 130 31.80 11.86 -22.33
CA GLY A 130 32.09 13.25 -21.92
C GLY A 130 32.84 14.09 -22.97
N SER A 131 33.26 15.30 -22.57
CA SER A 131 33.84 16.39 -23.40
C SER A 131 34.76 15.95 -24.57
N LYS A 132 35.50 14.85 -24.44
CA LYS A 132 36.35 14.28 -25.50
C LYS A 132 35.60 13.93 -26.79
N PHE A 133 34.34 13.47 -26.72
CA PHE A 133 33.54 13.18 -27.92
C PHE A 133 33.20 14.46 -28.68
N LYS A 134 32.79 15.51 -27.94
CA LYS A 134 32.59 16.85 -28.50
C LYS A 134 33.89 17.37 -29.10
N LYS A 135 35.05 17.19 -28.45
CA LYS A 135 36.35 17.61 -29.01
C LYS A 135 36.72 16.95 -30.35
N ILE A 136 36.15 15.80 -30.69
CA ILE A 136 36.44 15.10 -31.94
C ILE A 136 35.33 15.35 -32.96
N VAL A 137 34.07 15.17 -32.58
CA VAL A 137 32.92 15.34 -33.48
C VAL A 137 32.74 16.78 -33.93
N TYR A 138 32.98 17.76 -33.06
CA TYR A 138 32.79 19.17 -33.40
C TYR A 138 33.75 19.66 -34.49
N PRO A 139 35.09 19.47 -34.39
CA PRO A 139 35.98 19.86 -35.47
C PRO A 139 35.81 18.99 -36.72
N LEU A 140 35.57 17.68 -36.58
CA LEU A 140 35.40 16.79 -37.74
C LEU A 140 34.13 17.13 -38.54
N GLY A 141 33.02 17.39 -37.83
CA GLY A 141 31.76 17.80 -38.45
C GLY A 141 31.83 19.22 -39.01
N LEU A 142 32.45 20.15 -38.30
CA LEU A 142 32.61 21.52 -38.80
C LEU A 142 33.54 21.58 -40.02
N THR A 143 34.62 20.79 -40.05
CA THR A 143 35.52 20.72 -41.21
C THR A 143 34.85 20.05 -42.40
N SER A 144 34.08 18.97 -42.22
CA SER A 144 33.37 18.35 -43.34
C SER A 144 32.32 19.28 -43.94
N VAL A 145 31.58 20.03 -43.10
CA VAL A 145 30.63 21.05 -43.58
C VAL A 145 31.38 22.21 -44.25
N GLY A 146 32.48 22.70 -43.66
CA GLY A 146 33.29 23.76 -44.24
C GLY A 146 33.87 23.39 -45.60
N VAL A 147 34.38 22.16 -45.75
CA VAL A 147 34.90 21.64 -47.03
C VAL A 147 33.78 21.48 -48.06
N SER A 148 32.60 21.02 -47.64
CA SER A 148 31.42 20.92 -48.50
C SER A 148 30.97 22.29 -49.03
N VAL A 149 30.96 23.31 -48.18
CA VAL A 149 30.55 24.68 -48.55
C VAL A 149 31.60 25.39 -49.41
N CYS A 150 32.89 25.24 -49.11
CA CYS A 150 33.97 25.88 -49.89
C CYS A 150 34.31 25.16 -51.21
N TYR A 151 33.97 23.87 -51.36
CA TYR A 151 34.23 23.08 -52.58
C TYR A 151 33.03 22.23 -53.01
N PRO A 152 31.90 22.87 -53.38
CA PRO A 152 30.62 22.19 -53.61
C PRO A 152 30.62 21.26 -54.83
N ALA A 153 31.41 21.57 -55.87
CA ALA A 153 31.48 20.74 -57.08
C ALA A 153 32.05 19.34 -56.80
N GLN A 154 33.02 19.23 -55.91
CA GLN A 154 33.61 17.95 -55.51
C GLN A 154 32.68 17.19 -54.55
N ALA A 155 31.99 17.91 -53.67
CA ALA A 155 31.00 17.33 -52.75
C ALA A 155 29.82 16.67 -53.50
N VAL A 156 29.30 17.32 -54.55
CA VAL A 156 28.17 16.78 -55.35
C VAL A 156 28.57 15.52 -56.12
N VAL A 157 29.81 15.44 -56.63
CA VAL A 157 30.30 14.25 -57.34
C VAL A 157 30.43 13.05 -56.38
N ILE A 158 30.97 13.27 -55.19
CA ILE A 158 31.10 12.22 -54.16
C ILE A 158 29.71 11.78 -53.67
N ALA A 159 28.78 12.71 -53.47
CA ALA A 159 27.41 12.41 -53.05
C ALA A 159 26.61 11.61 -54.08
N LYS A 160 26.95 11.69 -55.38
CA LYS A 160 26.31 10.91 -56.44
C LYS A 160 26.88 9.50 -56.63
N VAL A 161 28.07 9.25 -56.11
CA VAL A 161 28.75 7.94 -56.17
C VAL A 161 28.45 7.07 -54.95
N SER A 162 27.89 7.68 -53.89
CA SER A 162 27.46 7.01 -52.66
C SER A 162 26.01 6.56 -52.71
#